data_AF-A0A293MA37-F1
#
_entry.id   AF-A0A293MA37-F1
#
_cell.length_a   1.000
_cell.length_b   1.000
_cell.length_c   1.000
_cell.angle_alpha   90.00
_cell.angle_beta   90.00
_cell.angle_gamma   90.00
#
_symmetry.space_group_name_H-M   'P 1'
#
loop_
_entity.id
_entity.type
_entity.pdbx_description
1 polymer ?
#
loop_
_entity_poly.entity_id
_entity_poly.type
_entity_poly.pdbx_seq_one_letter_code
_entity_poly.pdbx_strand_id
1 'polypeptide(L)'
;MRQWRFVFNGLMRGPSASCSNTSDVHVRINFLWKASSAVFDIRTSASYDSILDTCVVQSLRRSISNCGRMFQLIDGYEQRGELMGTVTLPDEKESEVYLWVTRQRLKGEASIENPPRYSHIFVARQRVCLHNCRRYA
;
A
#
# COMPACT_ATOMS: atom_id res chain seq x y z
N MET A 1 5.12 -7.23 18.21
CA MET A 1 5.43 -6.96 16.78
C MET A 1 5.90 -5.51 16.63
N ARG A 2 6.73 -5.18 15.64
CA ARG A 2 7.25 -3.81 15.42
C ARG A 2 6.15 -2.88 14.90
N GLN A 3 5.92 -1.77 15.60
CA GLN A 3 5.12 -0.64 15.14
C GLN A 3 5.96 0.30 14.26
N TRP A 4 5.29 1.11 13.44
CA TRP A 4 5.93 2.12 12.58
C TRP A 4 5.21 3.45 12.76
N ARG A 5 5.94 4.56 12.91
CA ARG A 5 5.36 5.92 13.02
C ARG A 5 5.72 6.73 11.78
N PHE A 6 4.75 7.46 11.25
CA PHE A 6 4.90 8.37 10.13
C PHE A 6 4.57 9.77 10.63
N VAL A 7 5.49 10.70 10.44
CA VAL A 7 5.27 12.12 10.78
C VAL A 7 5.66 12.94 9.58
N PHE A 8 4.77 13.86 9.19
CA PHE A 8 5.01 14.85 8.15
C PHE A 8 4.50 16.21 8.64
N ASN A 9 5.23 17.28 8.30
CA ASN A 9 4.89 18.65 8.65
C ASN A 9 5.53 19.54 7.58
N GLY A 10 4.74 20.02 6.62
CA GLY A 10 5.25 20.75 5.47
C GLY A 10 4.22 20.90 4.36
N LEU A 11 4.69 21.27 3.17
CA LEU A 11 3.82 21.55 2.03
C LEU A 11 3.49 20.28 1.22
N MET A 12 2.22 20.11 0.87
CA MET A 12 1.72 19.15 -0.11
C MET A 12 0.95 19.88 -1.21
N ARG A 13 1.13 19.48 -2.47
CA ARG A 13 0.37 20.04 -3.60
C ARG A 13 -1.13 19.78 -3.41
N GLY A 14 -1.93 20.84 -3.42
CA GLY A 14 -3.38 20.74 -3.40
C GLY A 14 -3.93 20.05 -4.65
N PRO A 15 -5.08 19.34 -4.55
CA PRO A 15 -5.72 18.73 -5.71
C PRO A 15 -6.32 19.81 -6.61
N SER A 16 -5.68 20.10 -7.74
CA SER A 16 -6.20 21.06 -8.71
C SER A 16 -6.92 20.36 -9.86
N ALA A 17 -8.07 20.93 -10.28
CA ALA A 17 -8.83 20.47 -11.43
C ALA A 17 -8.24 20.96 -12.78
N SER A 18 -7.25 21.85 -12.74
CA SER A 18 -6.58 22.39 -13.93
C SER A 18 -5.11 22.71 -13.66
N CYS A 19 -4.22 22.34 -14.58
CA CYS A 19 -2.77 22.41 -14.37
C CYS A 19 -2.18 23.84 -14.25
N SER A 20 -3.00 24.89 -14.31
CA SER A 20 -2.54 26.29 -14.28
C SER A 20 -2.31 26.84 -12.86
N ASN A 21 -3.04 26.36 -11.85
CA ASN A 21 -2.90 26.80 -10.46
C ASN A 21 -2.90 25.59 -9.52
N THR A 22 -1.71 25.17 -9.08
CA THR A 22 -1.55 24.28 -7.91
C THR A 22 -1.08 25.12 -6.72
N SER A 23 -1.96 25.38 -5.76
CA SER A 23 -1.56 25.90 -4.46
C SER A 23 -0.91 24.78 -3.63
N ASP A 24 0.23 25.08 -3.02
CA ASP A 24 0.82 24.21 -2.00
C ASP A 24 0.12 24.47 -0.66
N VAL A 25 -0.31 23.40 -0.02
CA VAL A 25 -1.12 23.38 1.21
C VAL A 25 -0.25 22.88 2.36
N HIS A 26 -0.22 23.58 3.49
CA HIS A 26 0.56 23.14 4.65
C HIS A 26 -0.17 22.04 5.43
N VAL A 27 0.35 20.81 5.36
CA VAL A 27 -0.26 19.62 5.98
C VAL A 27 0.61 19.11 7.12
N ARG A 28 -0.03 18.81 8.25
CA ARG A 28 0.53 18.00 9.34
C ARG A 28 -0.09 16.62 9.32
N ILE A 29 0.75 15.59 9.50
CA ILE A 29 0.34 14.19 9.56
C ILE A 29 1.11 13.51 10.69
N ASN A 30 0.42 12.74 11.53
CA ASN A 30 1.02 11.97 12.60
C ASN A 30 0.29 10.63 12.76
N PHE A 31 0.80 9.59 12.09
CA PHE A 31 0.22 8.25 12.08
C PHE A 31 1.09 7.21 12.80
N LEU A 32 0.42 6.26 13.47
CA LEU A 32 1.00 5.02 13.96
C LEU A 32 0.41 3.84 13.16
N TRP A 33 1.26 3.04 12.54
CA TRP A 33 0.88 1.74 11.97
C TRP A 33 1.14 0.60 12.97
N LYS A 34 0.12 -0.23 13.14
CA LYS A 34 0.09 -1.38 14.05
C LYS A 34 -0.28 -2.63 13.25
N ALA A 35 0.55 -3.66 13.32
CA ALA A 35 0.25 -4.95 12.71
C ALA A 35 -0.97 -5.62 13.38
N SER A 36 -1.92 -6.07 12.56
CA SER A 36 -3.07 -6.88 12.97
C SER A 36 -2.96 -8.34 12.50
N SER A 37 -2.06 -8.67 11.58
CA SER A 37 -1.71 -10.04 11.20
C SER A 37 -0.25 -10.41 11.52
N ALA A 38 0.06 -11.70 11.50
CA ALA A 38 1.42 -12.18 11.27
C ALA A 38 1.97 -11.70 9.92
N VAL A 39 3.28 -11.81 9.72
CA VAL A 39 3.90 -11.58 8.40
C VAL A 39 3.62 -12.78 7.51
N PHE A 40 3.09 -12.53 6.31
CA PHE A 40 2.94 -13.54 5.26
C PHE A 40 4.14 -13.40 4.32
N ASP A 41 5.11 -14.31 4.44
CA ASP A 41 6.20 -14.44 3.49
C ASP A 41 5.69 -15.21 2.26
N ILE A 42 5.70 -14.57 1.08
CA ILE A 42 5.07 -15.12 -0.11
C ILE A 42 5.89 -16.30 -0.66
N ARG A 43 7.22 -16.25 -0.50
CA ARG A 43 8.17 -17.24 -1.00
C ARG A 43 8.13 -18.54 -0.19
N THR A 44 7.89 -18.48 1.13
CA THR A 44 7.70 -19.71 1.92
C THR A 44 6.29 -20.29 1.78
N SER A 45 5.30 -19.44 1.46
CA SER A 45 3.89 -19.82 1.46
C SER A 45 3.36 -20.30 0.11
N ALA A 46 4.06 -19.99 -0.99
CA ALA A 46 3.69 -20.42 -2.33
C ALA A 46 4.90 -21.08 -3.01
N SER A 47 4.85 -22.41 -3.14
CA SER A 47 5.93 -23.15 -3.80
C SER A 47 5.98 -22.83 -5.30
N TYR A 48 7.18 -22.89 -5.88
CA TYR A 48 7.41 -22.64 -7.30
C TYR A 48 6.56 -23.60 -8.16
N ASP A 49 6.60 -24.88 -7.81
CA ASP A 49 5.92 -25.95 -8.53
C ASP A 49 4.39 -25.83 -8.40
N SER A 50 3.87 -25.55 -7.20
CA SER A 50 2.41 -25.38 -6.98
C SER A 50 1.82 -24.18 -7.72
N ILE A 51 2.58 -23.08 -7.84
CA ILE A 51 2.17 -21.94 -8.69
C ILE A 51 2.20 -22.37 -10.16
N LEU A 52 3.28 -23.01 -10.63
CA LEU A 52 3.38 -23.45 -12.02
C LEU A 52 2.24 -24.40 -12.39
N ASP A 53 1.98 -25.44 -11.59
CA ASP A 53 0.91 -26.41 -11.78
C ASP A 53 -0.47 -25.73 -11.89
N THR A 54 -0.77 -24.80 -10.98
CA THR A 54 -2.01 -24.00 -11.02
C THR A 54 -2.08 -23.12 -12.27
N CYS A 55 -0.93 -22.67 -12.78
CA CYS A 55 -0.83 -21.90 -14.01
C CYS A 55 -0.78 -22.74 -15.31
N VAL A 56 -0.78 -24.09 -15.26
CA VAL A 56 -0.84 -24.94 -16.49
C VAL A 56 -2.27 -25.06 -17.06
N VAL A 57 -2.97 -23.93 -17.16
CA VAL A 57 -3.99 -23.79 -18.21
C VAL A 57 -3.23 -23.69 -19.54
N GLN A 58 -3.44 -24.65 -20.45
CA GLN A 58 -2.54 -24.91 -21.59
C GLN A 58 -2.26 -23.67 -22.47
N SER A 59 -3.18 -22.71 -22.54
CA SER A 59 -3.02 -21.45 -23.27
C SER A 59 -1.92 -20.53 -22.70
N LEU A 60 -1.69 -20.52 -21.38
CA LEU A 60 -0.70 -19.63 -20.76
C LEU A 60 0.75 -20.10 -20.90
N ARG A 61 1.01 -21.37 -21.25
CA ARG A 61 2.38 -21.93 -21.30
C ARG A 61 3.38 -21.13 -22.15
N ARG A 62 2.92 -20.45 -23.21
CA ARG A 62 3.79 -19.58 -24.03
C ARG A 62 4.13 -18.25 -23.34
N SER A 63 3.17 -17.67 -22.61
CA SER A 63 3.36 -16.44 -21.81
C SER A 63 4.16 -16.67 -20.53
N ILE A 64 4.08 -17.88 -19.96
CA ILE A 64 4.78 -18.34 -18.74
C ILE A 64 6.30 -18.45 -18.90
N SER A 65 6.83 -18.36 -20.12
CA SER A 65 8.28 -18.41 -20.42
C SER A 65 9.13 -17.39 -19.65
N ASN A 66 8.53 -16.30 -19.13
CA ASN A 66 9.21 -15.30 -18.28
C ASN A 66 9.05 -15.52 -16.76
N CYS A 67 8.46 -16.64 -16.29
CA CYS A 67 8.16 -16.83 -14.87
C CYS A 67 9.36 -16.70 -13.93
N GLY A 68 10.60 -16.98 -14.36
CA GLY A 68 11.80 -16.72 -13.56
C GLY A 68 11.92 -15.26 -13.07
N ARG A 69 11.53 -14.27 -13.90
CA ARG A 69 11.45 -12.86 -13.50
C ARG A 69 10.24 -12.58 -12.61
N MET A 70 9.11 -13.24 -12.84
CA MET A 70 7.92 -13.13 -12.01
C MET A 70 8.19 -13.59 -10.57
N PHE A 71 8.91 -14.70 -10.38
CA PHE A 71 9.31 -15.17 -9.05
C PHE A 71 10.33 -14.24 -8.36
N GLN A 72 11.21 -13.57 -9.12
CA GLN A 72 12.09 -12.53 -8.56
C GLN A 72 11.29 -11.31 -8.05
N LEU A 73 10.20 -10.95 -8.73
CA LEU A 73 9.26 -9.89 -8.30
C LEU A 73 8.37 -10.30 -7.11
N ILE A 74 8.26 -11.60 -6.83
CA ILE A 74 7.47 -12.19 -5.73
C ILE A 74 8.30 -12.39 -4.44
N ASP A 75 9.62 -12.16 -4.47
CA ASP A 75 10.49 -12.21 -3.28
C ASP A 75 10.18 -11.03 -2.34
N GLY A 76 9.19 -11.23 -1.47
CA GLY A 76 8.60 -10.19 -0.64
C GLY A 76 7.70 -10.76 0.45
N TYR A 77 7.24 -9.87 1.34
CA TYR A 77 6.27 -10.23 2.37
C TYR A 77 5.14 -9.21 2.47
N GLU A 78 4.00 -9.66 2.96
CA GLU A 78 2.88 -8.80 3.37
C GLU A 78 2.69 -8.83 4.89
N GLN A 79 2.18 -7.74 5.45
CA GLN A 79 1.61 -7.74 6.79
C GLN A 79 0.41 -6.78 6.83
N ARG A 80 -0.75 -7.27 7.28
CA ARG A 80 -1.95 -6.45 7.43
C ARG A 80 -1.90 -5.70 8.76
N GLY A 81 -2.45 -4.50 8.78
CA GLY A 81 -2.47 -3.62 9.94
C GLY A 81 -3.45 -2.47 9.82
N GLU A 82 -3.49 -1.70 10.89
CA GLU A 82 -4.23 -0.45 11.01
C GLU A 82 -3.22 0.70 10.99
N LEU A 83 -3.55 1.79 10.31
CA LEU A 83 -2.88 3.08 10.38
C LEU A 83 -3.82 4.06 11.08
N MET A 84 -3.43 4.55 12.25
CA MET A 84 -4.28 5.31 13.17
C MET A 84 -3.54 6.60 13.58
N GLY A 85 -4.22 7.73 13.62
CA GLY A 85 -3.60 9.01 13.99
C GLY A 85 -4.29 10.20 13.36
N THR A 86 -3.57 11.31 13.19
CA THR A 86 -4.18 12.60 12.85
C THR A 86 -3.64 13.24 11.57
N VAL A 87 -4.49 14.05 10.95
CA VAL A 87 -4.16 14.99 9.87
C VAL A 87 -4.63 16.40 10.28
N THR A 88 -3.88 17.43 9.91
CA THR A 88 -4.28 18.83 10.03
C THR A 88 -4.01 19.54 8.70
N LEU A 89 -5.05 20.15 8.13
CA LEU A 89 -4.95 21.08 6.99
C LEU A 89 -4.96 22.53 7.51
N PRO A 90 -4.62 23.55 6.69
CA PRO A 90 -4.78 24.95 7.06
C PRO A 90 -6.25 25.26 7.35
N ASP A 91 -6.50 26.11 8.34
CA ASP A 91 -7.83 26.58 8.78
C ASP A 91 -8.84 25.49 9.24
N GLU A 92 -8.46 24.22 9.18
CA GLU A 92 -9.23 23.07 9.68
C GLU A 92 -8.76 22.64 11.09
N LYS A 93 -9.65 21.92 11.80
CA LYS A 93 -9.29 21.25 13.06
C LYS A 93 -8.54 19.94 12.79
N GLU A 94 -7.64 19.59 13.69
CA GLU A 94 -6.97 18.29 13.68
C GLU A 94 -8.01 17.16 13.68
N SER A 95 -7.93 16.30 12.67
CA SER A 95 -8.93 15.27 12.37
C SER A 95 -8.31 13.88 12.50
N GLU A 96 -8.96 13.00 13.27
CA GLU A 96 -8.54 11.61 13.42
C GLU A 96 -8.89 10.78 12.18
N VAL A 97 -7.94 9.95 11.74
CA VAL A 97 -8.05 9.11 10.55
C VAL A 97 -7.60 7.68 10.87
N TYR A 98 -8.44 6.72 10.48
CA TYR A 98 -8.26 5.29 10.72
C TYR A 98 -8.36 4.54 9.39
N LEU A 99 -7.27 3.88 8.98
CA LEU A 99 -7.16 3.22 7.68
C LEU A 99 -6.70 1.77 7.83
N TRP A 100 -7.30 0.87 7.05
CA TRP A 100 -6.81 -0.50 6.87
C TRP A 100 -5.68 -0.50 5.84
N VAL A 101 -4.50 -0.96 6.24
CA VAL A 101 -3.25 -0.81 5.47
C VAL A 101 -2.48 -2.13 5.43
N THR A 102 -2.20 -2.61 4.22
CA THR A 102 -1.21 -3.68 4.00
C THR A 102 0.17 -3.06 3.87
N ARG A 103 1.11 -3.45 4.74
CA ARG A 103 2.54 -3.20 4.54
C ARG A 103 3.11 -4.32 3.67
N GLN A 104 3.51 -3.99 2.47
CA GLN A 104 4.28 -4.87 1.59
C GLN A 104 5.78 -4.54 1.72
N ARG A 105 6.64 -5.57 1.67
CA ARG A 105 8.06 -5.42 1.34
C ARG A 105 8.28 -6.02 -0.04
N LEU A 106 8.77 -5.22 -0.97
CA LEU A 106 9.23 -5.68 -2.28
C LEU A 106 10.75 -5.78 -2.29
N LYS A 107 11.29 -6.70 -3.11
CA LYS A 107 12.71 -6.82 -3.43
C LYS A 107 12.90 -6.56 -4.92
N GLY A 108 13.95 -5.83 -5.25
CA GLY A 108 14.29 -5.47 -6.62
C GLY A 108 15.05 -4.16 -6.66
N GLU A 109 15.67 -3.85 -7.79
CA GLU A 109 16.25 -2.52 -8.00
C GLU A 109 15.10 -1.55 -8.28
N ALA A 110 14.82 -0.77 -7.24
CA ALA A 110 13.70 0.22 -7.06
C ALA A 110 13.80 3.21 -7.44
N SER A 111 14.81 4.01 -7.97
CA SER A 111 14.73 5.38 -8.51
C SER A 111 13.65 5.45 -9.60
N ILE A 112 13.65 6.49 -10.43
CA ILE A 112 12.68 6.57 -11.53
C ILE A 112 12.99 5.51 -12.62
N GLU A 113 14.19 4.89 -12.58
CA GLU A 113 14.60 3.77 -13.44
C GLU A 113 15.18 2.53 -12.70
N ASN A 114 15.52 2.59 -11.40
CA ASN A 114 16.09 1.45 -10.61
C ASN A 114 16.21 1.72 -9.08
N PRO A 115 15.14 1.56 -8.26
CA PRO A 115 15.19 1.82 -6.31
C PRO A 115 16.17 1.01 -5.40
N PRO A 116 16.23 1.28 -4.08
CA PRO A 116 16.96 0.43 -3.14
C PRO A 116 16.43 -1.01 -3.15
N ARG A 117 17.33 -1.98 -2.97
CA ARG A 117 17.08 -3.44 -3.08
C ARG A 117 15.93 -4.00 -2.24
N TYR A 118 15.43 -3.23 -1.27
CA TYR A 118 14.16 -3.48 -0.61
C TYR A 118 13.41 -2.15 -0.37
N SER A 119 12.11 -2.14 -0.61
CA SER A 119 11.21 -1.02 -0.26
C SER A 119 10.07 -1.48 0.64
N HIS A 120 9.51 -0.57 1.44
CA HIS A 120 8.31 -0.81 2.24
C HIS A 120 7.17 0.08 1.76
N ILE A 121 6.13 -0.53 1.20
CA ILE A 121 4.96 0.17 0.67
C ILE A 121 3.79 -0.06 1.62
N PHE A 122 3.09 1.01 1.99
CA PHE A 122 1.94 0.99 2.89
C PHE A 122 0.68 1.31 2.08
N VAL A 123 0.01 0.27 1.56
CA VAL A 123 -1.17 0.41 0.71
C VAL A 123 -2.42 0.50 1.59
N ALA A 124 -2.93 1.71 1.78
CA ALA A 124 -4.25 1.93 2.36
C ALA A 124 -5.36 1.57 1.36
N ARG A 125 -6.39 0.85 1.82
CA ARG A 125 -7.64 0.70 1.06
C ARG A 125 -8.79 1.32 1.84
N GLN A 126 -9.20 2.51 1.42
CA GLN A 126 -10.47 3.09 1.86
C GLN A 126 -11.61 2.22 1.33
N ARG A 127 -12.13 1.32 2.16
CA ARG A 127 -13.44 0.71 1.89
C ARG A 127 -14.48 1.82 2.04
N VAL A 128 -14.96 2.32 0.91
CA VAL A 128 -16.23 3.06 0.86
C VAL A 128 -17.32 2.04 1.23
N CYS A 129 -17.63 1.94 2.52
CA CYS A 129 -18.82 1.25 2.97
C CYS A 129 -20.03 2.06 2.48
N LEU A 130 -20.60 1.65 1.35
CA LEU A 130 -21.94 2.05 0.91
C LEU A 130 -23.00 1.42 1.83
N HIS A 131 -22.93 1.77 3.12
CA HIS A 131 -24.09 1.71 3.99
C HIS A 131 -25.07 2.78 3.49
N ASN A 132 -26.01 2.32 2.66
CA ASN A 132 -27.20 3.09 2.33
C ASN A 132 -27.92 3.44 3.63
N CYS A 133 -27.77 4.69 4.08
CA CYS A 133 -28.58 5.26 5.15
C CYS A 133 -30.02 5.48 4.67
N ARG A 134 -30.74 4.38 4.38
CA ARG A 134 -32.20 4.36 4.38
C ARG A 134 -32.69 4.43 5.83
N ARG A 135 -32.58 5.63 6.41
CA ARG A 135 -33.41 6.09 7.52
C ARG A 135 -34.26 7.25 7.00
N TYR A 136 -35.44 6.89 6.51
CA TYR A 136 -36.56 7.78 6.20
C TYR A 136 -37.83 6.97 6.50
N ALA A 137 -38.80 7.63 7.14
CA ALA A 137 -39.81 7.02 8.02
C ALA A 137 -39.17 6.37 9.26
#